data_AF-A0A847D7S2-F1
#
_entry.id   AF-A0A847D7S2-F1
#
_cell.length_a   1.000
_cell.length_b   1.000
_cell.length_c   1.000
_cell.angle_alpha   90.00
_cell.angle_beta   90.00
_cell.angle_gamma   90.00
#
_symmetry.space_group_name_H-M   'P 1'
#
loop_
_entity.id
_entity.type
_entity.pdbx_description
1 polymer ?
#
loop_
_entity_poly.entity_id
_entity_poly.type
_entity_poly.pdbx_seq_one_letter_code
_entity_poly.pdbx_strand_id
1 'polypeptide(L)'
;MTEIMDLLRGQLSKMNVDGSWIFGAVSGGLTIAIPQWIYKSEWSMSHSILIGILIGIKAMEWLVGGRLAKLSPVKKNSSEVAIDSAIRDVIIIGMCAAGYGFDFLFNTGSVIFVIITAAFIYHNFYSLVANIGVLGWEKHFPMWLLNWVDNEIAAKKEKYFPVRNKEEK
;
A
#
# COMPACT_ATOMS: atom_id res chain seq x y z
N MET A 1 36.72 -26.19 -24.20
CA MET A 1 35.24 -26.39 -24.27
C MET A 1 34.63 -26.90 -22.97
N THR A 2 35.42 -27.22 -21.94
CA THR A 2 34.93 -27.68 -20.62
C THR A 2 34.68 -26.53 -19.65
N GLU A 3 35.56 -25.51 -19.60
CA GLU A 3 35.43 -24.41 -18.65
C GLU A 3 34.20 -23.52 -18.85
N ILE A 4 33.80 -23.26 -20.10
CA ILE A 4 32.59 -22.46 -20.41
C ILE A 4 31.32 -23.23 -19.99
N MET A 5 31.33 -24.56 -20.17
CA MET A 5 30.23 -25.44 -19.75
C MET A 5 30.13 -25.53 -18.22
N ASP A 6 31.25 -25.54 -17.52
CA ASP A 6 31.28 -25.55 -16.05
C ASP A 6 30.90 -24.19 -15.44
N LEU A 7 31.29 -23.09 -16.09
CA LEU A 7 30.80 -21.74 -15.75
C LEU A 7 29.29 -21.62 -15.95
N LEU A 8 28.76 -22.11 -17.09
CA LEU A 8 27.32 -22.11 -17.36
C LEU A 8 26.57 -23.00 -16.37
N ARG A 9 27.08 -24.20 -16.06
CA ARG A 9 26.49 -25.08 -15.03
C ARG A 9 26.54 -24.46 -13.63
N GLY A 10 27.62 -23.75 -13.29
CA GLY A 10 27.74 -23.02 -12.03
C GLY A 10 26.74 -21.87 -11.91
N GLN A 11 26.50 -21.14 -13.00
CA GLN A 11 25.47 -20.09 -13.06
C GLN A 11 24.06 -20.71 -13.01
N LEU A 12 23.79 -21.77 -13.76
CA LEU A 12 22.51 -22.48 -13.77
C LEU A 12 22.19 -23.14 -12.41
N SER A 13 23.19 -23.68 -11.73
CA SER A 13 23.04 -24.25 -10.38
C SER A 13 22.73 -23.17 -9.34
N LYS A 14 23.44 -22.02 -9.40
CA LYS A 14 23.10 -20.85 -8.56
C LYS A 14 21.69 -20.32 -8.84
N MET A 15 21.26 -20.34 -10.10
CA MET A 15 19.90 -19.94 -10.49
C MET A 15 18.80 -20.95 -10.11
N ASN A 16 19.14 -22.23 -9.90
CA ASN A 16 18.22 -23.27 -9.42
C ASN A 16 17.96 -23.14 -7.90
N VAL A 17 18.95 -22.65 -7.14
CA VAL A 17 18.84 -22.38 -5.70
C VAL A 17 17.97 -21.13 -5.43
N ASP A 18 17.97 -20.15 -6.34
CA ASP A 18 17.27 -18.87 -6.16
C ASP A 18 15.83 -18.81 -6.73
N GLY A 19 15.31 -19.88 -7.34
CA GLY A 19 13.92 -19.97 -7.80
C GLY A 19 13.52 -18.93 -8.87
N SER A 20 14.51 -18.32 -9.54
CA SER A 20 14.37 -17.19 -10.48
C SER A 20 13.84 -17.58 -11.88
N TRP A 21 13.42 -18.84 -12.09
CA TRP A 21 13.23 -19.40 -13.42
C TRP A 21 11.79 -19.40 -13.98
N ILE A 22 10.77 -18.94 -13.25
CA ILE A 22 9.37 -19.18 -13.68
C ILE A 22 8.68 -17.96 -14.35
N PHE A 23 9.28 -16.77 -14.40
CA PHE A 23 8.61 -15.62 -15.06
C PHE A 23 9.46 -14.77 -16.00
N GLY A 24 10.76 -15.01 -16.11
CA GLY A 24 11.65 -14.20 -16.96
C GLY A 24 11.68 -14.55 -18.45
N ALA A 25 11.20 -15.73 -18.84
CA ALA A 25 11.32 -16.19 -20.23
C ALA A 25 10.08 -15.90 -21.11
N VAL A 26 8.93 -15.53 -20.53
CA VAL A 26 7.67 -15.39 -21.29
C VAL A 26 7.32 -13.93 -21.60
N SER A 27 7.88 -12.95 -20.88
CA SER A 27 7.61 -11.52 -21.12
C SER A 27 8.92 -10.74 -21.13
N GLY A 28 9.43 -10.41 -22.32
CA GLY A 28 10.67 -9.65 -22.52
C GLY A 28 10.65 -8.19 -22.05
N GLY A 29 10.16 -7.89 -20.85
CA GLY A 29 10.14 -6.57 -20.24
C GLY A 29 9.88 -6.66 -18.74
N LEU A 30 10.79 -6.11 -17.94
CA LEU A 30 10.72 -6.03 -16.47
C LEU A 30 10.35 -7.34 -15.77
N THR A 31 11.35 -8.17 -15.50
CA THR A 31 11.25 -9.20 -14.45
C THR A 31 11.04 -8.51 -13.10
N ILE A 32 9.78 -8.37 -12.69
CA ILE A 32 9.45 -8.16 -11.28
C ILE A 32 9.81 -9.47 -10.59
N ALA A 33 10.99 -9.51 -9.97
CA ALA A 33 11.38 -10.63 -9.13
C ALA A 33 10.42 -10.68 -7.94
N ILE A 34 9.41 -11.55 -8.01
CA ILE A 34 8.51 -11.82 -6.88
C ILE A 34 9.39 -12.45 -5.79
N PRO A 35 9.52 -11.81 -4.62
CA PRO A 35 10.39 -12.32 -3.57
C PRO A 35 9.98 -13.74 -3.15
N GLN A 36 10.96 -14.64 -3.02
CA GLN A 36 10.73 -16.06 -2.71
C GLN A 36 10.00 -16.29 -1.37
N TRP A 37 10.07 -15.32 -0.45
CA TRP A 37 9.36 -15.42 0.83
C TRP A 37 7.84 -15.45 0.67
N ILE A 38 7.29 -14.95 -0.44
CA ILE A 38 5.85 -14.95 -0.73
C ILE A 38 5.30 -16.37 -0.92
N TYR A 39 6.14 -17.29 -1.37
CA TYR A 39 5.74 -18.69 -1.54
C TYR A 39 5.91 -19.53 -0.27
N LYS A 40 6.48 -18.96 0.80
CA LYS A 40 6.61 -19.64 2.10
C LYS A 40 5.30 -19.52 2.87
N SER A 41 4.87 -20.58 3.50
CA SER A 41 3.68 -20.59 4.37
C SER A 41 3.96 -20.06 5.77
N GLU A 42 5.22 -20.08 6.20
CA GLU A 42 5.62 -19.65 7.53
C GLU A 42 5.63 -18.13 7.68
N TRP A 43 5.18 -17.67 8.85
CA TRP A 43 5.29 -16.27 9.24
C TRP A 43 6.77 -15.85 9.26
N SER A 44 7.09 -14.83 8.47
CA SER A 44 8.46 -14.31 8.30
C SER A 44 8.55 -12.83 8.63
N MET A 45 9.77 -12.32 8.80
CA MET A 45 10.02 -10.89 9.03
C MET A 45 9.34 -10.00 7.97
N SER A 46 9.24 -10.46 6.72
CA SER A 46 8.57 -9.74 5.63
C SER A 46 7.08 -9.51 5.89
N HIS A 47 6.39 -10.45 6.53
CA HIS A 47 4.98 -10.31 6.90
C HIS A 47 4.80 -9.20 7.94
N SER A 48 5.65 -9.20 8.96
CA SER A 48 5.69 -8.16 9.98
C SER A 48 6.00 -6.78 9.38
N ILE A 49 6.91 -6.72 8.40
CA ILE A 49 7.23 -5.46 7.70
C ILE A 49 6.02 -4.96 6.90
N LEU A 50 5.29 -5.82 6.18
CA LEU A 50 4.10 -5.42 5.43
C LEU A 50 3.00 -4.86 6.33
N ILE A 51 2.70 -5.55 7.44
CA ILE A 51 1.76 -5.04 8.43
C ILE A 51 2.28 -3.74 9.06
N GLY A 52 3.58 -3.66 9.35
CA GLY A 52 4.22 -2.45 9.87
C GLY A 52 4.09 -1.25 8.92
N ILE A 53 4.26 -1.45 7.61
CA ILE A 53 4.04 -0.42 6.58
C ILE A 53 2.58 0.03 6.59
N LEU A 54 1.63 -0.91 6.61
CA LEU A 54 0.21 -0.59 6.64
C LEU A 54 -0.16 0.24 7.89
N ILE A 55 0.30 -0.18 9.06
CA ILE A 55 0.10 0.56 10.32
C ILE A 55 0.77 1.93 10.27
N GLY A 56 1.99 2.01 9.73
CA GLY A 56 2.71 3.29 9.57
C GLY A 56 1.96 4.27 8.68
N ILE A 57 1.42 3.80 7.55
CA ILE A 57 0.60 4.62 6.65
C ILE A 57 -0.68 5.08 7.34
N LYS A 58 -1.36 4.19 8.08
CA LYS A 58 -2.54 4.55 8.89
C LYS A 58 -2.22 5.61 9.93
N ALA A 59 -1.12 5.46 10.66
CA ALA A 59 -0.69 6.44 11.65
C ALA A 59 -0.42 7.83 11.01
N MET A 60 0.23 7.86 9.86
CA MET A 60 0.42 9.10 9.09
C MET A 60 -0.91 9.68 8.60
N GLU A 61 -1.84 8.84 8.14
CA GLU A 61 -3.18 9.27 7.71
C GLU A 61 -3.94 9.95 8.83
N TRP A 62 -3.85 9.42 10.06
CA TRP A 62 -4.44 10.04 11.24
C TRP A 62 -3.80 11.39 11.57
N LEU A 63 -2.48 11.52 11.46
CA LEU A 63 -1.78 12.79 11.71
C LEU A 63 -2.16 13.86 10.68
N VAL A 64 -2.10 13.51 9.40
CA VAL A 64 -2.41 14.43 8.29
C VAL A 64 -3.89 14.76 8.26
N GLY A 65 -4.76 13.75 8.36
CA GLY A 65 -6.21 13.89 8.40
C GLY A 65 -6.68 14.68 9.62
N GLY A 66 -6.10 14.42 10.80
CA GLY A 66 -6.37 15.19 12.01
C GLY A 66 -5.95 16.66 11.90
N ARG A 67 -4.82 16.95 11.24
CA ARG A 67 -4.40 18.33 10.96
C ARG A 67 -5.33 19.02 9.97
N LEU A 68 -5.75 18.32 8.92
CA LEU A 68 -6.69 18.81 7.92
C LEU A 68 -8.06 19.13 8.53
N ALA A 69 -8.58 18.25 9.39
CA ALA A 69 -9.84 18.47 10.10
C ALA A 69 -9.81 19.70 11.03
N LYS A 70 -8.68 19.98 11.67
CA LYS A 70 -8.51 21.20 12.50
C LYS A 70 -8.45 22.49 11.67
N LEU A 71 -7.93 22.43 10.45
CA LEU A 71 -7.82 23.57 9.55
C LEU A 71 -9.09 23.81 8.73
N SER A 72 -9.94 22.79 8.58
CA SER A 72 -11.18 22.88 7.82
C SER A 72 -12.19 23.83 8.50
N PRO A 73 -12.83 24.75 7.75
CA PRO A 73 -13.93 25.58 8.24
C PRO A 73 -15.20 24.79 8.56
N VAL A 74 -15.30 23.54 8.06
CA VAL A 74 -16.40 22.63 8.35
C VAL A 74 -16.02 21.83 9.60
N LYS A 75 -16.52 22.26 10.76
CA LYS A 75 -16.20 21.67 12.06
C LYS A 75 -16.78 20.25 12.20
N LYS A 76 -16.13 19.24 11.60
CA LYS A 76 -16.38 17.81 11.83
C LYS A 76 -15.45 17.25 12.91
N ASN A 77 -15.38 17.92 14.05
CA ASN A 77 -14.68 17.41 15.23
C ASN A 77 -15.67 16.64 16.11
N SER A 78 -16.22 15.54 15.62
CA SER A 78 -17.00 14.61 16.45
C SER A 78 -16.16 13.38 16.79
N SER A 79 -16.22 12.97 18.05
CA SER A 79 -15.63 11.74 18.57
C SER A 79 -16.08 10.49 17.81
N GLU A 80 -17.29 10.52 17.24
CA GLU A 80 -17.85 9.44 16.42
C GLU A 80 -17.02 9.18 15.16
N VAL A 81 -16.51 10.22 14.49
CA VAL A 81 -15.68 10.05 13.28
C VAL A 81 -14.34 9.39 13.61
N ALA A 82 -13.78 9.67 14.78
CA ALA A 82 -12.54 9.04 15.24
C ALA A 82 -12.75 7.56 15.59
N ILE A 83 -13.88 7.23 16.23
CA ILE A 83 -14.24 5.84 16.56
C ILE A 83 -14.50 5.03 15.29
N ASP A 84 -15.24 5.59 14.33
CA ASP A 84 -15.51 4.95 13.05
C ASP A 84 -14.20 4.66 12.28
N SER A 85 -13.26 5.62 12.29
CA SER A 85 -11.94 5.43 11.69
C SER A 85 -11.15 4.30 12.36
N ALA A 86 -11.24 4.17 13.68
CA ALA A 86 -10.59 3.08 14.41
C ALA A 86 -11.20 1.71 14.11
N ILE A 87 -12.54 1.61 14.04
CA ILE A 87 -13.23 0.37 13.69
C ILE A 87 -12.84 -0.08 12.28
N ARG A 88 -12.84 0.84 11.30
CA ARG A 88 -12.35 0.59 9.94
C ARG A 88 -10.93 0.02 9.95
N ASP A 89 -10.04 0.58 10.76
CA ASP A 89 -8.65 0.15 10.82
C ASP A 89 -8.50 -1.24 11.43
N VAL A 90 -9.29 -1.58 12.46
CA VAL A 90 -9.37 -2.93 13.03
C VAL A 90 -9.88 -3.94 11.99
N ILE A 91 -10.93 -3.60 11.24
CA ILE A 91 -11.47 -4.46 10.18
C ILE A 91 -10.40 -4.72 9.11
N ILE A 92 -9.65 -3.70 8.70
CA ILE A 92 -8.58 -3.85 7.70
C ILE A 92 -7.50 -4.83 8.18
N ILE A 93 -7.04 -4.70 9.43
CA ILE A 93 -6.07 -5.65 9.99
C ILE A 93 -6.67 -7.06 10.09
N GLY A 94 -7.94 -7.16 10.49
CA GLY A 94 -8.68 -8.42 10.49
C GLY A 94 -8.75 -9.08 9.11
N MET A 95 -8.96 -8.28 8.05
CA MET A 95 -8.97 -8.76 6.67
C MET A 95 -7.59 -9.26 6.22
N CYS A 96 -6.49 -8.60 6.62
CA CYS A 96 -5.14 -9.10 6.36
C CYS A 96 -4.90 -10.44 7.11
N ALA A 97 -5.33 -10.54 8.37
CA ALA A 97 -5.22 -11.79 9.14
C ALA A 97 -6.06 -12.91 8.51
N ALA A 98 -7.26 -12.62 8.01
CA ALA A 98 -8.08 -13.56 7.26
C ALA A 98 -7.39 -13.99 5.96
N GLY A 99 -6.73 -13.07 5.26
CA GLY A 99 -5.92 -13.37 4.07
C GLY A 99 -4.81 -14.37 4.36
N TYR A 100 -4.08 -14.18 5.47
CA TYR A 100 -3.08 -15.15 5.92
C TYR A 100 -3.70 -16.50 6.32
N GLY A 101 -4.88 -16.47 6.95
CA GLY A 101 -5.65 -17.69 7.24
C GLY A 101 -6.06 -18.45 5.98
N PHE A 102 -6.49 -17.75 4.93
CA PHE A 102 -6.78 -18.36 3.63
C PHE A 102 -5.53 -18.93 2.98
N ASP A 103 -4.39 -18.23 3.06
CA ASP A 103 -3.13 -18.78 2.56
C ASP A 103 -2.75 -20.09 3.25
N PHE A 104 -2.99 -20.18 4.56
CA PHE A 104 -2.78 -21.41 5.33
C PHE A 104 -3.74 -22.52 4.88
N LEU A 105 -5.02 -22.21 4.65
CA LEU A 105 -6.04 -23.19 4.23
C LEU A 105 -5.82 -23.71 2.81
N PHE A 106 -5.44 -22.83 1.87
CA PHE A 106 -5.24 -23.18 0.46
C PHE A 106 -3.79 -23.58 0.14
N ASN A 107 -2.90 -23.51 1.12
CA ASN A 107 -1.46 -23.76 0.97
C ASN A 107 -0.83 -22.94 -0.16
N THR A 108 -1.26 -21.68 -0.29
CA THR A 108 -0.79 -20.73 -1.31
C THR A 108 0.45 -19.94 -0.86
N GLY A 109 1.04 -20.31 0.28
CA GLY A 109 2.20 -19.65 0.86
C GLY A 109 1.78 -18.38 1.62
N SER A 110 1.97 -17.23 0.98
CA SER A 110 1.61 -15.90 1.50
C SER A 110 0.94 -15.01 0.42
N VAL A 111 0.56 -15.59 -0.71
CA VAL A 111 0.11 -14.82 -1.89
C VAL A 111 -1.14 -14.00 -1.59
N ILE A 112 -2.15 -14.61 -0.96
CA ILE A 112 -3.43 -13.97 -0.67
C ILE A 112 -3.24 -12.83 0.33
N PHE A 113 -2.47 -13.08 1.39
CA PHE A 113 -2.05 -12.11 2.38
C PHE A 113 -1.35 -10.92 1.74
N VAL A 114 -0.37 -11.16 0.87
CA VAL A 114 0.37 -10.09 0.20
C VAL A 114 -0.55 -9.26 -0.67
N ILE A 115 -1.41 -9.88 -1.49
CA ILE A 115 -2.33 -9.17 -2.38
C ILE A 115 -3.30 -8.30 -1.57
N ILE A 116 -3.94 -8.86 -0.55
CA ILE A 116 -4.89 -8.13 0.30
C ILE A 116 -4.19 -6.98 1.03
N THR A 117 -3.05 -7.26 1.65
CA THR A 117 -2.30 -6.26 2.42
C THR A 117 -1.77 -5.15 1.52
N ALA A 118 -1.24 -5.48 0.34
CA ALA A 118 -0.77 -4.50 -0.64
C ALA A 118 -1.91 -3.64 -1.18
N ALA A 119 -3.09 -4.22 -1.44
CA ALA A 119 -4.27 -3.47 -1.86
C ALA A 119 -4.70 -2.44 -0.79
N PHE A 120 -4.70 -2.82 0.49
CA PHE A 120 -4.97 -1.89 1.58
C PHE A 120 -3.89 -0.83 1.73
N ILE A 121 -2.61 -1.20 1.63
CA ILE A 121 -1.49 -0.24 1.64
C ILE A 121 -1.69 0.79 0.54
N TYR A 122 -1.94 0.33 -0.69
CA TYR A 122 -2.16 1.20 -1.84
C TYR A 122 -3.33 2.16 -1.60
N HIS A 123 -4.49 1.65 -1.18
CA HIS A 123 -5.67 2.48 -0.95
C HIS A 123 -5.47 3.53 0.16
N ASN A 124 -4.82 3.15 1.26
CA ASN A 124 -4.55 4.07 2.36
C ASN A 124 -3.46 5.09 2.02
N PHE A 125 -2.45 4.68 1.27
CA PHE A 125 -1.42 5.58 0.77
C PHE A 125 -2.00 6.61 -0.20
N TYR A 126 -2.89 6.19 -1.09
CA TYR A 126 -3.61 7.06 -2.01
C TYR A 126 -4.41 8.15 -1.23
N SER A 127 -5.16 7.76 -0.20
CA SER A 127 -5.88 8.71 0.66
C SER A 127 -4.94 9.66 1.43
N LEU A 128 -3.82 9.14 1.95
CA LEU A 128 -2.80 9.93 2.66
C LEU A 128 -2.22 11.02 1.76
N VAL A 129 -1.80 10.66 0.55
CA VAL A 129 -1.26 11.59 -0.44
C VAL A 129 -2.30 12.64 -0.80
N ALA A 130 -3.56 12.25 -0.98
CA ALA A 130 -4.62 13.20 -1.27
C ALA A 130 -4.80 14.22 -0.13
N ASN A 131 -4.75 13.79 1.12
CA ASN A 131 -4.81 14.68 2.28
C ASN A 131 -3.61 15.65 2.32
N ILE A 132 -2.40 15.18 1.98
CA ILE A 132 -1.19 16.00 1.87
C ILE A 132 -1.34 17.07 0.78
N GLY A 133 -1.89 16.70 -0.38
CA GLY A 133 -2.19 17.62 -1.48
C GLY A 133 -3.18 18.71 -1.06
N VAL A 134 -4.28 18.34 -0.40
CA VAL A 134 -5.28 19.32 0.11
C VAL A 134 -4.68 20.28 1.14
N LEU A 135 -3.72 19.84 1.95
CA LEU A 135 -2.99 20.71 2.88
C LEU A 135 -2.02 21.70 2.18
N GLY A 136 -1.84 21.58 0.86
CA GLY A 136 -0.92 22.42 0.10
C GLY A 136 0.55 22.08 0.35
N TRP A 137 0.85 20.88 0.83
CA TRP A 137 2.22 20.41 1.08
C TRP A 137 2.92 19.91 -0.19
N GLU A 138 2.35 20.20 -1.36
CA GLU A 138 2.86 19.87 -2.70
C GLU A 138 4.29 20.36 -2.94
N LYS A 139 4.76 21.37 -2.20
CA LYS A 139 6.16 21.86 -2.26
C LYS A 139 7.17 20.95 -1.56
N HIS A 140 6.71 20.12 -0.61
CA HIS A 140 7.55 19.22 0.18
C HIS A 140 7.55 17.78 -0.36
N PHE A 141 6.61 17.45 -1.24
CA PHE A 141 6.45 16.12 -1.82
C PHE A 141 6.52 16.20 -3.33
N PRO A 142 7.14 15.24 -4.02
CA PRO A 142 7.18 15.20 -5.48
C PRO A 142 5.79 14.85 -6.03
N MET A 143 4.86 15.81 -6.00
CA MET A 143 3.45 15.61 -6.37
C MET A 143 3.30 15.19 -7.84
N TRP A 144 4.27 15.58 -8.69
CA TRP A 144 4.41 15.16 -10.09
C TRP A 144 4.49 13.64 -10.28
N LEU A 145 4.92 12.89 -9.26
CA LEU A 145 4.98 11.43 -9.28
C LEU A 145 3.59 10.79 -9.05
N LEU A 146 2.62 11.58 -8.59
CA LEU A 146 1.37 11.12 -8.00
C LEU A 146 0.15 11.74 -8.71
N ASN A 147 0.29 12.12 -9.98
CA ASN A 147 -0.79 12.70 -10.81
C ASN A 147 -2.05 11.80 -10.87
N TRP A 148 -1.95 10.52 -10.53
CA TRP A 148 -3.11 9.64 -10.42
C TRP A 148 -4.02 9.95 -9.22
N VAL A 149 -3.60 10.80 -8.29
CA VAL A 149 -4.33 11.16 -7.05
C VAL A 149 -5.14 12.46 -7.19
N ASP A 150 -4.99 13.19 -8.30
CA ASP A 150 -5.57 14.54 -8.50
C ASP A 150 -7.09 14.58 -8.32
N ASN A 151 -7.80 13.55 -8.78
CA ASN A 151 -9.26 13.42 -8.62
C ASN A 151 -9.68 13.36 -7.14
N GLU A 152 -8.91 12.65 -6.32
CA GLU A 152 -9.18 12.52 -4.88
C GLU A 152 -8.83 13.80 -4.13
N ILE A 153 -7.76 14.49 -4.55
CA ILE A 153 -7.41 15.81 -4.01
C ILE A 153 -8.56 16.80 -4.25
N ALA A 154 -9.09 16.84 -5.48
CA ALA A 154 -10.22 17.70 -5.81
C ALA A 154 -11.46 17.39 -4.97
N ALA A 155 -11.84 16.12 -4.87
CA ALA A 155 -13.00 15.67 -4.08
C ALA A 155 -12.84 16.00 -2.58
N LYS A 156 -11.66 15.80 -2.01
CA LYS A 156 -11.38 16.13 -0.61
C LYS A 156 -11.30 17.63 -0.38
N LYS A 157 -10.74 18.40 -1.32
CA LYS A 157 -10.70 19.86 -1.24
C LYS A 157 -12.11 20.43 -1.16
N GLU A 158 -13.03 19.96 -2.01
CA GLU A 158 -14.44 20.36 -1.95
C GLU A 158 -15.10 19.97 -0.62
N LYS A 159 -14.84 18.74 -0.13
CA LYS A 159 -15.39 18.25 1.15
C LYS A 159 -14.95 19.05 2.37
N TYR A 160 -13.66 19.41 2.44
CA TYR A 160 -13.08 20.10 3.61
C TYR A 160 -13.12 21.63 3.47
N PHE A 161 -13.08 22.17 2.25
CA PHE A 161 -13.09 23.59 1.95
C PHE A 161 -14.10 23.89 0.84
N PRO A 162 -15.41 23.70 1.09
CA PRO A 162 -16.42 24.01 0.08
C PRO A 162 -16.33 25.49 -0.27
N VAL A 163 -16.23 25.80 -1.56
CA VAL A 163 -16.40 27.16 -2.04
C VAL A 163 -17.86 27.50 -1.82
N ARG A 164 -18.18 28.29 -0.78
CA ARG A 164 -19.50 28.91 -0.68
C ARG A 164 -19.64 29.81 -1.90
N ASN A 165 -20.40 29.37 -2.90
CA ASN A 165 -21.02 30.30 -3.82
C ASN A 165 -21.90 31.21 -2.95
N LYS A 166 -21.41 32.43 -2.70
CA LYS A 166 -22.23 33.53 -2.22
C LYS A 166 -23.14 33.92 -3.38
N GLU A 167 -24.17 33.14 -3.62
CA GLU A 167 -25.26 33.50 -4.52
C GLU A 167 -26.47 32.70 -4.10
N GLU A 168 -27.20 33.23 -3.13
CA GLU A 168 -28.65 33.38 -3.20
C GLU A 168 -29.01 34.53 -2.27
N LYS A 169 -29.73 35.50 -2.87
CA LYS A 169 -30.05 36.83 -2.36
C LYS A 169 -31.07 36.79 -1.23
#